data_AF-A0A7C4ER27-F1
#
_entry.id   AF-A0A7C4ER27-F1
#
_cell.length_a   1.000
_cell.length_b   1.000
_cell.length_c   1.000
_cell.angle_alpha   90.00
_cell.angle_beta   90.00
_cell.angle_gamma   90.00
#
_symmetry.space_group_name_H-M   'P 1'
#
loop_
_entity.id
_entity.type
_entity.pdbx_description
1 polymer ?
#
loop_
_entity_poly.entity_id
_entity_poly.type
_entity_poly.pdbx_seq_one_letter_code
_entity_poly.pdbx_strand_id
1 'polypeptide(L)'
;MPALCIVQYRACSIWIALLLCTASTALAGTSDITLQTALIAEDVRDHQPVHPAVVIPVSAGKVVCFTTFASVRDQTTVYHAWYFRDRLITKRKLMVESPQWSTYSAIQLRENDKGPWRVDILDQNNRCLATLRFSITD
;
A
#
# COMPACT_ATOMS: atom_id res chain seq x y z
N MET A 1 -25.49 22.83 75.32
CA MET A 1 -24.76 21.55 75.10
C MET A 1 -25.59 20.69 74.14
N PRO A 2 -24.92 19.99 73.21
CA PRO A 2 -25.28 19.84 71.78
C PRO A 2 -26.09 18.53 71.53
N ALA A 3 -26.55 18.11 70.35
CA ALA A 3 -26.12 18.33 68.97
C ALA A 3 -27.31 18.04 68.03
N LEU A 4 -27.46 18.85 66.97
CA LEU A 4 -28.40 18.63 65.87
C LEU A 4 -27.63 18.08 64.66
N CYS A 5 -28.06 16.92 64.20
CA CYS A 5 -27.59 16.23 63.00
C CYS A 5 -28.14 16.92 61.75
N ILE A 6 -27.28 17.58 60.97
CA ILE A 6 -27.59 18.01 59.59
C ILE A 6 -26.35 17.72 58.75
N VAL A 7 -26.42 16.65 57.96
CA VAL A 7 -25.47 16.39 56.87
C VAL A 7 -25.73 17.43 55.78
N GLN A 8 -24.83 18.42 55.72
CA GLN A 8 -24.79 19.46 54.70
C GLN A 8 -24.10 18.91 53.45
N TYR A 9 -24.82 18.80 52.34
CA TYR A 9 -24.21 18.68 51.01
C TYR A 9 -23.59 20.03 50.65
N ARG A 10 -22.27 20.15 50.80
CA ARG A 10 -21.51 21.31 50.34
C ARG A 10 -21.04 21.11 48.92
N ALA A 11 -21.45 22.02 48.06
CA ALA A 11 -20.81 22.31 46.79
C ALA A 11 -19.30 22.51 46.98
N CYS A 12 -18.49 21.82 46.18
CA CYS A 12 -17.10 22.13 45.96
C CYS A 12 -16.78 21.86 44.49
N SER A 13 -16.51 22.94 43.77
CA SER A 13 -15.88 23.03 42.46
C SER A 13 -14.69 22.07 42.36
N ILE A 14 -14.38 21.52 41.18
CA ILE A 14 -13.01 21.31 40.63
C ILE A 14 -13.11 20.53 39.28
N TRP A 15 -12.74 21.23 38.20
CA TRP A 15 -12.05 20.75 36.99
C TRP A 15 -12.47 19.41 36.35
N ILE A 16 -13.40 19.45 35.39
CA ILE A 16 -13.53 18.34 34.41
C ILE A 16 -12.66 18.69 33.20
N ALA A 17 -11.65 17.84 33.03
CA ALA A 17 -10.55 17.95 32.10
C ALA A 17 -10.98 18.34 30.68
N LEU A 18 -10.32 19.38 30.18
CA LEU A 18 -10.19 19.71 28.78
C LEU A 18 -9.73 18.45 28.04
N LEU A 19 -10.65 17.80 27.33
CA LEU A 19 -10.35 16.66 26.46
C LEU A 19 -9.59 17.22 25.25
N LEU A 20 -8.28 17.45 25.44
CA LEU A 20 -7.33 17.74 24.38
C LEU A 20 -7.28 16.52 23.46
N CYS A 21 -8.18 16.51 22.48
CA CYS A 21 -8.13 15.63 21.34
C CYS A 21 -6.90 16.04 20.53
N THR A 22 -5.73 15.52 20.94
CA THR A 22 -4.48 15.72 20.19
C THR A 22 -4.67 15.04 18.84
N ALA A 23 -5.02 15.82 17.83
CA ALA A 23 -5.03 15.37 16.45
C ALA A 23 -3.58 15.00 16.08
N SER A 24 -3.27 13.71 16.05
CA SER A 24 -1.99 13.23 15.52
C SER A 24 -1.96 13.49 14.02
N THR A 25 -1.41 14.63 13.59
CA THR A 25 -1.02 14.85 12.21
C THR A 25 0.10 13.88 11.86
N ALA A 26 -0.23 12.81 11.13
CA ALA A 26 0.76 11.95 10.52
C ALA A 26 1.51 12.75 9.45
N LEU A 27 2.81 13.01 9.65
CA LEU A 27 3.69 13.54 8.62
C LEU A 27 3.83 12.48 7.52
N ALA A 28 3.05 12.59 6.46
CA ALA A 28 3.26 11.83 5.23
C ALA A 28 4.59 12.30 4.62
N GLY A 29 5.66 11.53 4.84
CA GLY A 29 6.96 11.80 4.23
C GLY A 29 6.84 11.73 2.71
N THR A 30 7.16 12.83 2.03
CA THR A 30 7.18 12.91 0.56
C THR A 30 8.37 12.09 0.04
N SER A 31 8.13 10.90 -0.49
CA SER A 31 9.14 10.20 -1.27
C SER A 31 9.32 10.92 -2.60
N ASP A 32 10.58 11.23 -2.92
CA ASP A 32 10.97 12.00 -4.10
C ASP A 32 11.18 11.08 -5.31
N ILE A 33 10.16 10.26 -5.57
CA ILE A 33 10.13 9.29 -6.66
C ILE A 33 8.91 9.54 -7.52
N THR A 34 9.11 9.64 -8.84
CA THR A 34 8.03 9.86 -9.80
C THR A 34 7.76 8.58 -10.57
N LEU A 35 6.66 7.91 -10.24
CA LEU A 35 6.15 6.76 -10.99
C LEU A 35 5.69 7.23 -12.38
N GLN A 36 6.28 6.68 -13.43
CA GLN A 36 5.95 7.00 -14.81
C GLN A 36 4.92 6.02 -15.37
N THR A 37 5.16 4.72 -15.21
CA THR A 37 4.29 3.67 -15.73
C THR A 37 4.15 2.56 -14.70
N ALA A 38 2.93 2.03 -14.59
CA ALA A 38 2.62 0.83 -13.82
C ALA A 38 1.58 0.01 -14.58
N LEU A 39 1.89 -1.24 -14.89
CA LEU A 39 1.00 -2.11 -15.64
C LEU A 39 1.16 -3.59 -15.26
N ILE A 40 0.12 -4.36 -15.58
CA ILE A 40 0.10 -5.81 -15.47
C ILE A 40 0.35 -6.40 -16.85
N ALA A 41 1.17 -7.45 -16.92
CA ALA A 41 1.55 -8.14 -18.14
C ALA A 41 1.74 -9.64 -17.89
N GLU A 42 1.73 -10.45 -18.95
CA GLU A 42 1.99 -11.89 -18.88
C GLU A 42 3.47 -12.20 -18.66
N ASP A 43 4.36 -11.40 -19.25
CA ASP A 43 5.80 -11.64 -19.22
C ASP A 43 6.60 -10.33 -19.32
N VAL A 44 7.90 -10.41 -19.09
CA VAL A 44 8.86 -9.34 -19.37
C VAL A 44 10.01 -9.94 -20.19
N ARG A 45 10.26 -9.37 -21.36
CA ARG A 45 11.36 -9.75 -22.27
C ARG A 45 12.08 -8.51 -22.71
N ASP A 46 13.42 -8.58 -22.77
CA ASP A 46 14.26 -7.46 -23.18
C ASP A 46 13.96 -6.16 -22.39
N HIS A 47 13.69 -6.31 -21.09
CA HIS A 47 13.31 -5.23 -20.17
C HIS A 47 11.99 -4.51 -20.49
N GLN A 48 11.13 -5.12 -21.32
CA GLN A 48 9.82 -4.59 -21.67
C GLN A 48 8.71 -5.58 -21.31
N PRO A 49 7.53 -5.09 -20.89
CA PRO A 49 6.38 -5.93 -20.63
C PRO A 49 5.81 -6.49 -21.93
N VAL A 50 5.48 -7.78 -21.91
CA VAL A 50 4.88 -8.50 -23.03
C VAL A 50 3.44 -8.84 -22.69
N HIS A 51 2.53 -8.53 -23.62
CA HIS A 51 1.08 -8.64 -23.46
C HIS A 51 0.53 -7.94 -22.20
N PRO A 52 0.59 -6.60 -22.12
CA PRO A 52 -0.07 -5.85 -21.06
C PRO A 52 -1.60 -6.09 -21.09
N ALA A 53 -2.18 -6.52 -19.97
CA ALA A 53 -3.61 -6.79 -19.88
C ALA A 53 -4.13 -6.71 -18.45
N VAL A 54 -5.44 -6.45 -18.31
CA VAL A 54 -6.17 -6.46 -17.02
C VAL A 54 -6.94 -7.75 -16.77
N VAL A 55 -6.94 -8.65 -17.76
CA VAL A 55 -7.47 -10.01 -17.68
C VAL A 55 -6.36 -10.92 -18.20
N ILE A 56 -5.89 -11.84 -17.36
CA ILE A 56 -4.77 -12.73 -17.67
C ILE A 56 -5.30 -14.18 -17.59
N PRO A 57 -5.15 -14.99 -18.65
CA PRO A 57 -5.54 -16.39 -18.56
C PRO A 57 -4.57 -17.14 -17.64
N VAL A 58 -5.07 -18.10 -16.87
CA VAL A 58 -4.22 -18.93 -15.99
C VAL A 58 -3.16 -19.69 -16.80
N SER A 59 -3.47 -19.99 -18.07
CA SER A 59 -2.59 -20.65 -19.03
C SER A 59 -1.35 -19.83 -19.38
N ALA A 60 -1.33 -18.51 -19.13
CA ALA A 60 -0.12 -17.69 -19.22
C ALA A 60 0.98 -18.13 -18.23
N GLY A 61 0.61 -18.86 -17.18
CA GLY A 61 1.51 -19.45 -16.20
C GLY A 61 2.05 -18.47 -15.17
N LYS A 62 2.21 -17.19 -15.50
CA LYS A 62 2.61 -16.14 -14.55
C LYS A 62 1.93 -14.81 -14.87
N VAL A 63 1.96 -13.92 -13.89
CA VAL A 63 1.58 -12.52 -14.04
C VAL A 63 2.70 -11.64 -13.51
N VAL A 64 2.98 -10.54 -14.21
CA VAL A 64 4.04 -9.59 -13.86
C VAL A 64 3.42 -8.22 -13.63
N CYS A 65 3.83 -7.57 -12.55
CA CYS A 65 3.63 -6.13 -12.35
C CYS A 65 4.93 -5.43 -12.72
N PHE A 66 4.90 -4.66 -13.79
CA PHE A 66 6.02 -3.89 -14.30
C PHE A 66 5.82 -2.41 -13.99
N THR A 67 6.88 -1.76 -13.48
CA THR A 67 6.86 -0.36 -13.09
C THR A 67 8.10 0.37 -13.56
N THR A 68 7.93 1.59 -14.06
CA THR A 68 9.03 2.48 -14.45
C THR A 68 8.93 3.80 -13.69
N PHE A 69 10.08 4.37 -13.36
CA PHE A 69 10.21 5.61 -12.64
C PHE A 69 11.04 6.59 -13.47
N ALA A 70 10.47 7.77 -13.77
CA ALA A 70 11.11 8.78 -14.62
C ALA A 70 12.11 9.66 -13.86
N SER A 71 11.96 9.76 -12.54
CA SER A 71 12.87 10.52 -11.68
C SER A 71 12.96 9.87 -10.31
N VAL A 72 14.19 9.52 -9.94
CA VAL A 72 14.59 8.94 -8.65
C VAL A 72 15.77 9.77 -8.16
N ARG A 73 15.58 10.56 -7.10
CA ARG A 73 16.65 11.46 -6.60
C ARG A 73 17.80 10.68 -5.98
N ASP A 74 17.49 9.77 -5.06
CA ASP A 74 18.44 8.89 -4.38
C ASP A 74 17.98 7.44 -4.49
N GLN A 75 18.92 6.49 -4.37
CA GLN A 75 18.58 5.07 -4.33
C GLN A 75 17.54 4.81 -3.22
N THR A 76 16.43 4.19 -3.59
CA THR A 76 15.29 3.98 -2.71
C THR A 76 14.71 2.58 -2.89
N THR A 77 13.65 2.28 -2.14
CA THR A 77 12.92 1.03 -2.19
C THR A 77 11.46 1.30 -2.50
N VAL A 78 10.91 0.49 -3.39
CA VAL A 78 9.46 0.39 -3.61
C VAL A 78 8.98 -1.01 -3.27
N TYR A 79 7.68 -1.14 -3.04
CA TYR A 79 7.05 -2.40 -2.74
C TYR A 79 5.89 -2.69 -3.67
N HIS A 80 5.83 -3.89 -4.21
CA HIS A 80 4.64 -4.43 -4.84
C HIS A 80 3.90 -5.29 -3.81
N ALA A 81 2.77 -4.80 -3.30
CA ALA A 81 1.90 -5.52 -2.39
C ALA A 81 0.78 -6.20 -3.19
N TRP A 82 0.84 -7.52 -3.27
CA TRP A 82 -0.08 -8.36 -4.04
C TRP A 82 -1.22 -8.86 -3.17
N TYR A 83 -2.45 -8.60 -3.60
CA TYR A 83 -3.67 -9.02 -2.94
C TYR A 83 -4.49 -9.93 -3.85
N PHE A 84 -4.98 -11.02 -3.28
CA PHE A 84 -5.96 -11.89 -3.91
C PHE A 84 -7.25 -11.81 -3.10
N ARG A 85 -8.36 -11.43 -3.74
CA ARG A 85 -9.66 -11.22 -3.06
C ARG A 85 -9.53 -10.37 -1.79
N ASP A 86 -8.84 -9.25 -1.93
CA ASP A 86 -8.51 -8.27 -0.87
C ASP A 86 -7.66 -8.78 0.30
N ARG A 87 -7.12 -10.00 0.22
CA ARG A 87 -6.17 -10.53 1.20
C ARG A 87 -4.75 -10.37 0.69
N LEU A 88 -3.89 -9.76 1.50
CA LEU A 88 -2.47 -9.63 1.18
C LEU A 88 -1.83 -11.02 1.11
N ILE A 89 -1.33 -11.39 -0.07
CA ILE A 89 -0.63 -12.66 -0.30
C ILE A 89 0.87 -12.48 -0.11
N THR A 90 1.43 -11.40 -0.66
CA THR A 90 2.86 -11.12 -0.53
C THR A 90 3.16 -9.65 -0.77
N LYS A 91 4.23 -9.15 -0.14
CA LYS A 91 4.80 -7.83 -0.39
C LYS A 91 6.24 -8.00 -0.86
N ARG A 92 6.53 -7.63 -2.11
CA ARG A 92 7.86 -7.75 -2.72
C ARG A 92 8.61 -6.44 -2.56
N LYS A 93 9.80 -6.47 -1.94
CA LYS A 93 10.71 -5.34 -1.83
C LYS A 93 11.57 -5.24 -3.09
N LEU A 94 11.62 -4.08 -3.73
CA LEU A 94 12.36 -3.84 -4.96
C LEU A 94 13.24 -2.61 -4.79
N MET A 95 14.52 -2.72 -5.11
CA MET A 95 15.43 -1.58 -5.13
C MET A 95 15.24 -0.77 -6.41
N VAL A 96 15.28 0.55 -6.28
CA VAL A 96 15.14 1.51 -7.37
C VAL A 96 16.33 2.46 -7.33
N GLU A 97 17.05 2.54 -8.44
CA GLU A 97 18.26 3.36 -8.57
C GLU A 97 17.98 4.68 -9.31
N SER A 98 18.88 5.64 -9.14
CA SER A 98 18.85 6.94 -9.80
C SER A 98 19.49 6.88 -11.19
N PRO A 99 19.11 7.74 -12.16
CA PRO A 99 18.03 8.73 -12.12
C PRO A 99 16.68 8.19 -12.62
N GLN A 100 16.73 7.08 -13.35
CA GLN A 100 15.58 6.39 -13.95
C GLN A 100 15.75 4.90 -13.74
N TRP A 101 14.65 4.20 -13.49
CA TRP A 101 14.70 2.78 -13.22
C TRP A 101 13.43 2.08 -13.61
N SER A 102 13.56 0.83 -14.01
CA SER A 102 12.45 -0.08 -14.23
C SER A 102 12.63 -1.31 -13.36
N THR A 103 11.57 -1.73 -12.70
CA THR A 103 11.57 -2.93 -11.87
C THR A 103 10.26 -3.69 -12.06
N TYR A 104 10.28 -4.95 -11.71
CA TYR A 104 9.11 -5.81 -11.80
C TYR A 104 9.11 -6.85 -10.70
N SER A 105 7.92 -7.36 -10.42
CA SER A 105 7.74 -8.57 -9.61
C SER A 105 6.70 -9.46 -10.26
N ALA A 106 6.79 -10.77 -10.03
CA ALA A 106 5.88 -11.73 -10.61
C ALA A 106 5.24 -12.65 -9.57
N ILE A 107 4.09 -13.21 -9.92
CA ILE A 107 3.42 -14.32 -9.24
C ILE A 107 3.23 -15.45 -10.26
N GLN A 108 3.57 -16.67 -9.86
CA GLN A 108 3.26 -17.87 -10.63
C GLN A 108 1.78 -18.21 -10.45
N LEU A 109 1.08 -18.47 -11.55
CA LEU A 109 -0.35 -18.76 -11.54
C LEU A 109 -0.60 -20.26 -11.41
N ARG A 110 -1.68 -20.57 -10.69
CA ARG A 110 -2.28 -21.89 -10.51
C ARG A 110 -3.78 -21.78 -10.70
N GLU A 111 -4.46 -22.92 -10.88
CA GLU A 111 -5.93 -22.95 -11.00
C GLU A 111 -6.66 -22.24 -9.85
N ASN A 112 -6.14 -22.36 -8.63
CA ASN A 112 -6.73 -21.73 -7.44
C ASN A 112 -6.52 -20.22 -7.36
N ASP A 113 -5.67 -19.65 -8.22
CA ASP A 113 -5.39 -18.21 -8.27
C ASP A 113 -6.40 -17.46 -9.15
N LYS A 114 -7.38 -18.16 -9.77
CA LYS A 114 -8.45 -17.54 -10.55
C LYS A 114 -9.31 -16.58 -9.71
N GLY A 115 -9.62 -15.43 -10.30
CA GLY A 115 -10.46 -14.39 -9.69
C GLY A 115 -9.77 -13.01 -9.61
N PRO A 116 -10.28 -12.11 -8.75
CA PRO A 116 -9.83 -10.73 -8.70
C PRO A 116 -8.52 -10.57 -7.91
N TRP A 117 -7.62 -9.78 -8.48
CA TRP A 117 -6.33 -9.42 -7.91
C TRP A 117 -6.13 -7.92 -7.88
N ARG A 118 -5.29 -7.48 -6.95
CA ARG A 118 -4.81 -6.10 -6.83
C ARG A 118 -3.32 -6.09 -6.55
N VAL A 119 -2.60 -5.15 -7.17
CA VAL A 119 -1.24 -4.79 -6.75
C VAL A 119 -1.24 -3.34 -6.33
N ASP A 120 -0.83 -3.08 -5.09
CA ASP A 120 -0.53 -1.73 -4.62
C ASP A 120 0.98 -1.50 -4.70
N ILE A 121 1.39 -0.45 -5.41
CA ILE A 121 2.76 0.00 -5.53
C ILE A 121 2.98 1.04 -4.44
N LEU A 122 3.84 0.72 -3.48
CA LEU A 122 4.09 1.55 -2.30
C LEU A 122 5.54 2.06 -2.30
N ASP A 123 5.76 3.24 -1.78
CA ASP A 123 7.10 3.73 -1.48
C ASP A 123 7.65 3.18 -0.14
N GLN A 124 8.87 3.59 0.21
CA GLN A 124 9.54 3.27 1.47
C GLN A 124 8.76 3.69 2.74
N ASN A 125 7.86 4.67 2.62
CA ASN A 125 7.02 5.20 3.69
C ASN A 125 5.63 4.55 3.72
N ASN A 126 5.41 3.47 2.94
CA ASN A 126 4.12 2.82 2.71
C ASN A 126 3.04 3.72 2.08
N ARG A 127 3.41 4.84 1.46
CA ARG A 127 2.47 5.66 0.68
C ARG A 127 2.19 4.94 -0.63
N CYS A 128 0.92 4.81 -0.98
CA CYS A 128 0.50 4.24 -2.24
C CYS A 128 0.79 5.22 -3.39
N LEU A 129 1.63 4.78 -4.33
CA LEU A 129 1.94 5.50 -5.57
C LEU A 129 0.92 5.16 -6.66
N ALA A 130 0.51 3.89 -6.74
CA ALA A 130 -0.52 3.42 -7.66
C ALA A 130 -1.16 2.11 -7.18
N THR A 131 -2.38 1.86 -7.64
CA THR A 131 -3.12 0.62 -7.44
C THR A 131 -3.55 0.06 -8.79
N LEU A 132 -3.14 -1.16 -9.10
CA LEU A 132 -3.54 -1.90 -10.29
C LEU A 132 -4.53 -2.99 -9.91
N ARG A 133 -5.65 -3.09 -10.62
CA ARG A 133 -6.64 -4.16 -10.46
C ARG A 133 -6.71 -4.97 -11.73
N PHE A 134 -6.73 -6.29 -11.58
CA PHE A 134 -6.80 -7.23 -12.70
C PHE A 134 -7.51 -8.51 -12.26
N SER A 135 -7.80 -9.39 -13.21
CA SER A 135 -8.38 -10.71 -12.90
C SER A 135 -7.65 -11.82 -13.63
N ILE A 136 -7.63 -12.98 -13.00
CA ILE A 136 -7.13 -14.22 -13.61
C ILE A 136 -8.32 -15.08 -14.01
N THR A 137 -8.36 -15.49 -15.28
CA THR A 137 -9.42 -16.30 -15.87
C THR A 137 -8.90 -17.65 -16.35
N ASP A 138 -9.76 -18.45 -16.97
CA ASP A 138 -9.33 -19.57 -17.81
C ASP A 138 -8.52 -19.06 -19.01
#